data_AF-A0A9J6FDY0-F1
#
_entry.id   AF-A0A9J6FDY0-F1
#
_cell.length_a   1.000
_cell.length_b   1.000
_cell.length_c   1.000
_cell.angle_alpha   90.00
_cell.angle_beta   90.00
_cell.angle_gamma   90.00
#
_symmetry.space_group_name_H-M   'P 1'
#
loop_
_entity.id
_entity.type
_entity.pdbx_description
1 polymer ?
#
loop_
_entity_poly.entity_id
_entity_poly.type
_entity_poly.pdbx_seq_one_letter_code
_entity_poly.pdbx_strand_id
1 'polypeptide(L)'
;MFLDLSLRFDMGHICWRHETRSSKGFLPHDSVHSKNVKRAIVTMASRSAIEKSCAHQMTSSFNRQVTRLRNAGYAESLLAAVSESLLQRVKGRNKRRQNVQRTKGNTVVVPYVHGFAHNLKKIAARQGVFVLCSAPNKAYQLCRRVNNEARGETCTTNHRTKYAECQNEVVYSIPLSCKKVYVGQTGRCINDRAREHAPH
;
A
#
# COMPACT_ATOMS: atom_id res chain seq x y z
N MET A 1 -8.53 -3.35 -13.16
CA MET A 1 -8.45 -2.10 -12.37
C MET A 1 -9.30 -1.06 -13.10
N PHE A 2 -10.46 -0.70 -12.58
CA PHE A 2 -11.36 0.24 -13.26
C PHE A 2 -10.91 1.68 -12.97
N LEU A 3 -10.79 2.52 -14.02
CA LEU A 3 -10.46 3.93 -13.86
C LEU A 3 -11.69 4.71 -13.34
N ASP A 4 -11.55 5.29 -12.15
CA ASP A 4 -12.48 6.25 -11.55
C ASP A 4 -12.34 7.61 -12.26
N LEU A 5 -12.99 7.74 -13.41
CA LEU A 5 -12.96 8.92 -14.28
C LEU A 5 -14.38 9.36 -14.68
N SER A 6 -14.55 10.67 -14.76
CA SER A 6 -15.69 11.32 -15.42
C SER A 6 -15.18 12.12 -16.61
N LEU A 7 -15.84 11.96 -17.75
CA LEU A 7 -15.54 12.66 -19.00
C LEU A 7 -16.56 13.77 -19.23
N ARG A 8 -16.08 14.92 -19.71
CA ARG A 8 -16.90 16.04 -20.14
C ARG A 8 -16.48 16.40 -21.56
N PHE A 9 -17.45 16.48 -22.45
CA PHE A 9 -17.26 16.85 -23.84
C PHE A 9 -17.61 18.33 -23.98
N ASP A 10 -16.63 19.17 -24.28
CA ASP A 10 -16.84 20.58 -24.59
C ASP A 10 -16.58 20.81 -26.10
N MET A 11 -17.00 21.95 -26.65
CA MET A 11 -16.90 22.26 -28.08
C MET A 11 -15.42 22.44 -28.51
N GLY A 12 -14.74 21.33 -28.78
CA GLY A 12 -13.37 21.29 -29.31
C GLY A 12 -12.36 20.49 -28.48
N HIS A 13 -12.73 19.96 -27.30
CA HIS A 13 -11.86 19.05 -26.55
C HIS A 13 -12.63 18.19 -25.54
N ILE A 14 -11.99 17.10 -25.10
CA ILE A 14 -12.48 16.22 -24.05
C ILE A 14 -11.76 16.55 -22.76
N CYS A 15 -12.52 16.91 -21.73
CA CYS A 15 -12.04 17.06 -20.36
C CYS A 15 -12.26 15.76 -19.57
N TRP A 16 -11.36 15.47 -18.63
CA TRP A 16 -11.54 14.36 -17.69
C TRP A 16 -11.20 14.79 -16.27
N ARG A 17 -11.88 14.19 -15.31
CA ARG A 17 -11.60 14.38 -13.89
C ARG A 17 -11.62 13.08 -13.12
N HIS A 18 -10.84 13.02 -12.06
CA HIS A 18 -10.93 11.92 -11.13
C HIS A 18 -12.27 11.95 -10.38
N GLU A 19 -13.04 10.87 -10.54
CA GLU A 19 -14.36 10.73 -9.92
C GLU A 19 -14.59 9.27 -9.53
N THR A 20 -14.58 9.01 -8.23
CA THR A 20 -14.88 7.68 -7.70
C THR A 20 -16.32 7.32 -8.02
N ARG A 21 -16.55 6.18 -8.68
CA ARG A 21 -17.92 5.72 -9.01
C ARG A 21 -18.77 5.44 -7.77
N SER A 22 -18.12 5.10 -6.65
CA SER A 22 -18.81 4.86 -5.40
C SER A 22 -19.28 6.18 -4.77
N SER A 23 -20.58 6.23 -4.44
CA SER A 23 -21.17 7.26 -3.58
C SER A 23 -20.75 7.15 -2.11
N LYS A 24 -19.95 6.12 -1.75
CA LYS A 24 -19.46 5.93 -0.39
C LYS A 24 -18.61 7.14 0.03
N GLY A 25 -18.91 7.66 1.22
CA GLY A 25 -18.14 8.71 1.85
C GLY A 25 -16.72 8.25 2.20
N PHE A 26 -15.86 9.20 2.52
CA PHE A 26 -14.58 8.87 3.16
C PHE A 26 -14.83 8.28 4.54
N LEU A 27 -13.85 7.52 5.02
CA LEU A 27 -13.84 7.04 6.39
C LEU A 27 -14.06 8.22 7.36
N PRO A 28 -15.05 8.17 8.27
CA PRO A 28 -15.33 9.25 9.21
C PRO A 28 -14.11 9.61 10.06
N HIS A 29 -13.92 10.90 10.31
CA HIS A 29 -12.84 11.39 11.16
C HIS A 29 -12.90 10.84 12.58
N ASP A 30 -14.09 10.52 13.10
CA ASP A 30 -14.24 10.03 14.48
C ASP A 30 -14.07 8.50 14.61
N SER A 31 -13.72 7.83 13.52
CA SER A 31 -13.38 6.40 13.56
C SER A 31 -12.17 6.11 14.45
N VAL A 32 -12.09 4.89 14.99
CA VAL A 32 -11.01 4.40 15.88
C VAL A 32 -9.64 4.27 15.17
N HIS A 33 -9.57 4.62 13.89
CA HIS A 33 -8.32 4.57 13.14
C HIS A 33 -7.32 5.65 13.54
N SER A 34 -6.04 5.34 13.34
CA SER A 34 -4.94 6.22 13.72
C SER A 34 -4.94 7.53 12.92
N LYS A 35 -4.34 8.57 13.50
CA LYS A 35 -4.13 9.88 12.85
C LYS A 35 -3.39 9.72 11.50
N ASN A 36 -2.48 8.75 11.40
CA ASN A 36 -1.74 8.47 10.17
C ASN A 36 -2.64 7.94 9.05
N VAL A 37 -3.59 7.06 9.36
CA VAL A 37 -4.56 6.55 8.37
C VAL A 37 -5.44 7.70 7.87
N LYS A 38 -5.98 8.51 8.78
CA LYS A 38 -6.81 9.69 8.44
C LYS A 38 -6.05 10.68 7.56
N ARG A 39 -4.79 10.98 7.91
CA ARG A 39 -3.92 11.85 7.10
C ARG A 39 -3.60 11.26 5.73
N ALA A 40 -3.39 9.94 5.64
CA ALA A 40 -3.13 9.25 4.38
C ALA A 40 -4.36 9.32 3.44
N ILE A 41 -5.57 9.21 3.97
CA ILE A 41 -6.82 9.35 3.20
C ILE A 41 -6.91 10.74 2.57
N VAL A 42 -6.74 11.80 3.37
CA VAL A 42 -6.72 13.19 2.87
C VAL A 42 -5.65 13.35 1.78
N THR A 43 -4.44 12.86 2.04
CA THR A 43 -3.32 12.94 1.10
C THR A 43 -3.63 12.23 -0.23
N MET A 44 -4.16 11.01 -0.18
CA MET A 44 -4.49 10.24 -1.38
C MET A 44 -5.62 10.87 -2.18
N ALA A 45 -6.67 11.35 -1.50
CA ALA A 45 -7.82 11.98 -2.14
C ALA A 45 -7.40 13.25 -2.89
N SER A 46 -6.68 14.15 -2.20
CA SER A 46 -6.16 15.39 -2.76
C SER A 46 -5.16 15.14 -3.90
N ARG A 47 -4.24 14.19 -3.72
CA ARG A 47 -3.24 13.84 -4.74
C ARG A 47 -3.88 13.25 -5.99
N SER A 48 -4.83 12.34 -5.82
CA SER A 48 -5.50 11.69 -6.96
C SER A 48 -6.33 12.70 -7.77
N ALA A 49 -6.95 13.70 -7.11
CA ALA A 49 -7.65 14.77 -7.81
C ALA A 49 -6.72 15.62 -8.70
N ILE A 50 -5.48 15.84 -8.25
CA ILE A 50 -4.47 16.61 -9.00
C ILE A 50 -3.85 15.77 -10.12
N GLU A 51 -3.39 14.56 -9.82
CA GLU A 51 -2.62 13.73 -10.77
C GLU A 51 -3.50 13.01 -11.81
N LYS A 52 -4.80 12.81 -11.53
CA LYS A 52 -5.71 12.03 -12.38
C LYS A 52 -6.84 12.87 -12.99
N SER A 53 -6.66 14.18 -13.10
CA SER A 53 -7.59 15.10 -13.76
C SER A 53 -6.85 15.94 -14.80
N CYS A 54 -7.54 16.38 -15.84
CA CYS A 54 -6.97 17.36 -16.78
C CYS A 54 -6.84 18.73 -16.10
N ALA A 55 -5.98 19.59 -16.66
CA ALA A 55 -5.74 20.95 -16.12
C ALA A 55 -7.05 21.76 -15.97
N HIS A 56 -7.99 21.62 -16.91
CA HIS A 56 -9.28 22.33 -16.89
C HIS A 56 -10.21 21.89 -15.75
N GLN A 57 -10.15 20.62 -15.33
CA GLN A 57 -11.05 20.05 -14.32
C GLN A 57 -10.36 19.75 -12.98
N MET A 58 -9.05 19.95 -12.89
CA MET A 58 -8.26 19.68 -11.70
C MET A 58 -8.79 20.40 -10.46
N THR A 59 -9.04 21.71 -10.56
CA THR A 59 -9.56 22.53 -9.46
C THR A 59 -10.92 22.03 -8.99
N SER A 60 -11.82 21.74 -9.93
CA SER A 60 -13.15 21.19 -9.64
C SER A 60 -13.07 19.82 -8.97
N SER A 61 -12.17 18.94 -9.44
CA SER A 61 -11.93 17.63 -8.84
C SER A 61 -11.40 17.76 -7.41
N PHE A 62 -10.43 18.65 -7.19
CA PHE A 62 -9.83 18.90 -5.88
C PHE A 62 -10.86 19.43 -4.88
N ASN A 63 -11.60 20.48 -5.25
CA ASN A 63 -12.63 21.08 -4.40
C ASN A 63 -13.70 20.06 -4.00
N ARG A 64 -14.08 19.18 -4.93
CA ARG A 64 -15.03 18.10 -4.61
C ARG A 64 -14.49 17.12 -3.57
N GLN A 65 -13.22 16.73 -3.64
CA GLN A 65 -12.63 15.87 -2.61
C GLN A 65 -12.54 16.59 -1.26
N VAL A 66 -12.23 17.90 -1.25
CA VAL A 66 -12.25 18.72 -0.04
C VAL A 66 -13.65 18.74 0.60
N THR A 67 -14.70 18.99 -0.19
CA THR A 67 -16.09 18.95 0.30
C THR A 67 -16.45 17.58 0.88
N ARG A 68 -16.06 16.48 0.21
CA ARG A 68 -16.31 15.13 0.72
C ARG A 68 -15.56 14.84 2.03
N LEU A 69 -14.34 15.34 2.18
CA LEU A 69 -13.57 15.18 3.41
C LEU A 69 -14.16 16.04 4.55
N ARG A 70 -14.61 17.26 4.26
CA ARG A 70 -15.35 18.10 5.22
C ARG A 70 -16.62 17.39 5.71
N ASN A 71 -17.40 16.83 4.79
CA ASN A 71 -18.60 16.07 5.13
C ASN A 71 -18.31 14.81 5.95
N ALA A 72 -17.08 14.27 5.89
CA ALA A 72 -16.62 13.16 6.70
C ALA A 72 -16.01 13.60 8.06
N GLY A 73 -16.08 14.89 8.40
CA GLY A 73 -15.64 15.44 9.69
C GLY A 73 -14.16 15.80 9.79
N TYR A 74 -13.42 15.87 8.69
CA TYR A 74 -11.99 16.21 8.73
C TYR A 74 -11.81 17.71 8.98
N ALA A 75 -10.97 18.06 9.97
CA ALA A 75 -10.71 19.45 10.34
C ALA A 75 -9.97 20.25 9.24
N GLU A 76 -10.32 21.53 9.10
CA GLU A 76 -9.72 22.44 8.11
C GLU A 76 -8.20 22.57 8.25
N SER A 77 -7.70 22.59 9.49
CA SER A 77 -6.26 22.68 9.76
C SER A 77 -5.48 21.49 9.17
N LEU A 78 -6.06 20.29 9.21
CA LEU A 78 -5.46 19.09 8.62
C LEU A 78 -5.50 19.15 7.08
N LEU A 79 -6.61 19.61 6.51
CA LEU A 79 -6.75 19.78 5.07
C LEU A 79 -5.72 20.78 4.54
N ALA A 80 -5.61 21.96 5.18
CA ALA A 80 -4.63 22.99 4.85
C ALA A 80 -3.18 22.46 4.95
N ALA A 81 -2.83 21.76 6.02
CA ALA A 81 -1.49 21.19 6.20
C ALA A 81 -1.11 20.16 5.11
N VAL A 82 -2.07 19.35 4.67
CA VAL A 82 -1.85 18.40 3.57
C VAL A 82 -1.76 19.12 2.23
N SER A 83 -2.61 20.12 1.98
CA SER A 83 -2.55 20.95 0.77
C SER A 83 -1.20 21.66 0.64
N GLU A 84 -0.69 22.25 1.73
CA GLU A 84 0.62 22.87 1.74
C GLU A 84 1.73 21.84 1.45
N SER A 85 1.68 20.68 2.10
CA SER A 85 2.62 19.58 1.86
C SER A 85 2.62 19.12 0.39
N LEU A 86 1.45 19.11 -0.26
CA LEU A 86 1.31 18.79 -1.68
C LEU A 86 1.85 19.91 -2.58
N LEU A 87 1.57 21.17 -2.27
CA LEU A 87 2.11 22.32 -2.99
C LEU A 87 3.64 22.34 -2.94
N GLN A 88 4.25 22.01 -1.80
CA GLN A 88 5.71 21.90 -1.69
C GLN A 88 6.29 20.79 -2.59
N ARG A 89 5.55 19.70 -2.78
CA ARG A 89 5.92 18.62 -3.72
C ARG A 89 5.78 19.05 -5.18
N VAL A 90 4.66 19.69 -5.53
CA VAL A 90 4.37 20.14 -6.91
C VAL A 90 5.33 21.26 -7.33
N LYS A 91 5.61 22.22 -6.45
CA LYS A 91 6.59 23.30 -6.69
C LYS A 91 8.04 22.82 -6.71
N GLY A 92 8.28 21.53 -6.56
CA GLY A 92 9.61 20.96 -6.67
C GLY A 92 10.58 21.51 -5.62
N ARG A 93 10.20 21.55 -4.34
CA ARG A 93 11.21 21.73 -3.27
C ARG A 93 12.13 20.52 -3.24
N ASN A 94 13.14 20.60 -4.10
CA ASN A 94 14.44 19.97 -4.02
C ASN A 94 15.01 20.25 -2.61
N LYS A 95 14.86 19.32 -1.68
CA LYS A 95 15.80 19.04 -0.59
C LYS A 95 15.31 17.85 0.24
N ARG A 96 16.21 16.87 0.43
CA ARG A 96 16.09 15.62 1.21
C ARG A 96 15.28 14.47 0.58
N ARG A 97 15.83 13.90 -0.48
CA ARG A 97 16.54 12.60 -0.38
C ARG A 97 17.75 12.70 -1.31
N GLN A 98 18.93 12.95 -0.74
CA GLN A 98 20.17 12.48 -1.35
C GLN A 98 20.08 10.95 -1.36
N ASN A 99 19.35 10.40 -2.32
CA ASN A 99 19.58 9.04 -2.71
C ASN A 99 20.64 9.17 -3.80
N VAL A 100 21.85 8.75 -3.45
CA VAL A 100 23.04 8.72 -4.28
C VAL A 100 22.66 8.45 -5.73
N GLN A 101 22.61 9.50 -6.54
CA GLN A 101 22.63 9.37 -8.00
C GLN A 101 24.01 8.79 -8.33
N ARG A 102 24.16 7.46 -8.26
CA ARG A 102 25.17 6.79 -9.05
C ARG A 102 24.82 7.16 -10.49
N THR A 103 25.79 7.79 -11.14
CA THR A 103 25.76 8.23 -12.52
C THR A 103 24.95 7.27 -13.39
N LYS A 104 23.98 7.80 -14.13
CA LYS A 104 23.27 7.11 -15.22
C LYS A 104 24.26 6.83 -16.37
N GLY A 105 25.33 6.08 -16.09
CA GLY A 105 26.07 5.37 -17.12
C GLY A 105 25.22 4.20 -17.60
N ASN A 106 25.30 3.89 -18.89
CA ASN A 106 24.55 2.86 -19.59
C ASN A 106 24.42 1.59 -18.73
N THR A 107 23.26 1.45 -18.09
CA THR A 107 22.98 0.29 -17.24
C THR A 107 22.21 -0.71 -18.07
N VAL A 108 22.77 -1.89 -18.27
CA VAL A 108 22.18 -2.97 -19.06
C VAL A 108 21.83 -4.11 -18.13
N VAL A 109 20.59 -4.62 -18.24
CA VAL A 109 20.13 -5.79 -17.49
C VAL A 109 20.22 -7.02 -18.38
N VAL A 110 20.96 -8.04 -17.96
CA VAL A 110 21.18 -9.30 -18.70
C VAL A 110 20.76 -10.48 -17.82
N PRO A 111 20.18 -11.56 -18.36
CA PRO A 111 19.92 -12.77 -17.57
C PRO A 111 21.19 -13.32 -16.88
N TYR A 112 21.04 -13.81 -15.65
CA TYR A 112 22.15 -14.44 -14.93
C TYR A 112 22.43 -15.81 -15.53
N VAL A 113 23.59 -15.92 -16.19
CA VAL A 113 24.16 -17.20 -16.65
C VAL A 113 25.43 -17.45 -15.84
N HIS A 114 25.46 -18.57 -15.11
CA HIS A 114 26.60 -18.96 -14.28
C HIS A 114 27.88 -19.06 -15.14
N GLY A 115 29.02 -18.59 -14.61
CA GLY A 115 30.30 -18.54 -15.35
C GLY A 115 30.42 -17.40 -16.37
N PHE A 116 29.33 -16.98 -17.02
CA PHE A 116 29.33 -15.89 -18.01
C PHE A 116 29.12 -14.50 -17.38
N ALA A 117 28.17 -14.39 -16.45
CA ALA A 117 27.73 -13.12 -15.85
C ALA A 117 28.86 -12.34 -15.15
N HIS A 118 29.77 -13.05 -14.48
CA HIS A 118 30.87 -12.42 -13.74
C HIS A 118 31.93 -11.84 -14.67
N ASN A 119 32.24 -12.57 -15.75
CA ASN A 119 33.16 -12.13 -16.79
C ASN A 119 32.58 -10.93 -17.55
N LEU A 120 31.30 -10.98 -17.90
CA LEU A 120 30.61 -9.87 -18.57
C LEU A 120 30.60 -8.59 -17.73
N LYS A 121 30.29 -8.69 -16.43
CA LYS A 121 30.36 -7.54 -15.50
C LYS A 121 31.76 -6.92 -15.46
N LYS A 122 32.81 -7.76 -15.39
CA LYS A 122 34.20 -7.31 -15.32
C LYS A 122 34.64 -6.57 -16.60
N ILE A 123 34.24 -7.06 -17.77
CA ILE A 123 34.55 -6.45 -19.07
C ILE A 123 33.74 -5.17 -19.28
N ALA A 124 32.44 -5.21 -19.03
CA ALA A 124 31.55 -4.05 -19.22
C ALA A 124 31.91 -2.87 -18.31
N ALA A 125 32.35 -3.15 -17.07
CA ALA A 125 32.82 -2.12 -16.15
C ALA A 125 34.02 -1.33 -16.71
N ARG A 126 34.93 -1.98 -17.46
CA ARG A 126 36.05 -1.31 -18.13
C ARG A 126 35.60 -0.37 -19.25
N GLN A 127 34.43 -0.62 -19.84
CA GLN A 127 33.83 0.17 -20.91
C GLN A 127 32.82 1.20 -20.36
N GLY A 128 32.78 1.41 -19.04
CA GLY A 128 31.83 2.34 -18.42
C GLY A 128 30.36 1.89 -18.48
N VAL A 129 30.10 0.62 -18.79
CA VAL A 129 28.76 0.02 -18.86
C VAL A 129 28.48 -0.76 -17.59
N PHE A 130 27.38 -0.43 -16.92
CA PHE A 130 26.99 -1.09 -15.67
C PHE A 130 26.05 -2.27 -15.97
N VAL A 131 26.52 -3.50 -15.76
CA VAL A 131 25.72 -4.70 -16.05
C VAL A 131 25.06 -5.23 -14.78
N LEU A 132 23.73 -5.27 -14.78
CA LEU A 132 22.91 -5.92 -13.76
C LEU A 132 22.46 -7.29 -14.26
N CYS A 133 22.43 -8.28 -13.36
CA CYS A 133 21.94 -9.61 -13.70
C CYS A 133 20.52 -9.84 -13.19
N SER A 134 19.62 -10.26 -14.07
CA SER A 134 18.29 -10.75 -13.69
C SER A 134 18.30 -12.26 -13.58
N ALA A 135 17.81 -12.81 -12.46
CA ALA A 135 17.47 -14.22 -12.38
C ALA A 135 15.93 -14.31 -12.36
N PRO A 136 15.31 -15.11 -13.25
CA PRO A 136 13.85 -15.22 -13.32
C PRO A 136 13.26 -15.89 -12.07
N ASN A 137 14.00 -16.84 -11.49
CA ASN A 137 13.62 -17.54 -10.25
C ASN A 137 14.65 -17.20 -9.18
N LYS A 138 14.50 -16.06 -8.53
CA LYS A 138 15.39 -15.69 -7.43
C LYS A 138 15.07 -16.61 -6.25
N ALA A 139 16.08 -17.11 -5.54
CA ALA A 139 15.86 -18.01 -4.41
C ALA A 139 14.81 -17.46 -3.42
N TYR A 140 14.83 -16.15 -3.12
CA TYR A 140 13.83 -15.50 -2.24
C TYR A 140 12.38 -15.50 -2.76
N GLN A 141 12.17 -15.71 -4.06
CA GLN A 141 10.84 -15.84 -4.67
C GLN A 141 10.28 -17.26 -4.55
N LEU A 142 11.10 -18.24 -4.15
CA LEU A 142 10.60 -19.55 -3.75
C LEU A 142 9.69 -19.39 -2.53
N CYS A 143 8.69 -20.26 -2.42
CA CYS A 143 7.67 -20.21 -1.38
C CYS A 143 8.30 -20.02 0.01
N ARG A 144 7.63 -19.25 0.90
CA ARG A 144 8.08 -19.03 2.30
C ARG A 144 8.49 -20.31 3.03
N ARG A 145 7.83 -21.45 2.73
CA ARG A 145 8.16 -22.78 3.26
C ARG A 145 9.56 -23.30 2.92
N VAL A 146 10.15 -22.85 1.82
CA VAL A 146 11.50 -23.25 1.37
C VAL A 146 12.55 -22.27 1.90
N ASN A 147 12.19 -20.98 2.01
CA ASN A 147 13.12 -19.92 2.39
C ASN A 147 13.18 -19.61 3.89
N ASN A 148 12.17 -20.03 4.64
CA ASN A 148 12.20 -19.99 6.10
C ASN A 148 12.28 -21.43 6.59
N GLU A 149 13.35 -21.76 7.32
CA GLU A 149 13.30 -22.91 8.22
C GLU A 149 12.03 -22.78 9.06
N ALA A 150 11.29 -23.88 9.22
CA ALA A 150 10.06 -23.90 9.98
C ALA A 150 10.39 -23.47 11.41
N ARG A 151 10.29 -22.17 11.68
CA ARG A 151 10.34 -21.67 13.03
C ARG A 151 9.10 -22.22 13.68
N GLY A 152 9.29 -23.24 14.52
CA GLY A 152 8.33 -23.60 15.55
C GLY A 152 8.22 -22.42 16.51
N GLU A 153 7.61 -21.32 16.05
CA GLU A 153 7.32 -20.15 16.86
C GLU A 153 6.12 -20.53 17.73
N THR A 154 6.43 -21.23 18.83
CA THR A 154 5.57 -21.30 20.00
C THR A 154 5.17 -19.89 20.38
N CYS A 155 3.88 -19.67 20.63
CA CYS A 155 3.37 -18.35 20.95
C CYS A 155 4.11 -17.79 22.17
N THR A 156 4.76 -16.63 22.02
CA THR A 156 5.48 -15.94 23.10
C THR A 156 4.58 -15.10 24.01
N THR A 157 3.29 -14.99 23.66
CA THR A 157 2.31 -14.22 24.42
C THR A 157 1.81 -15.01 25.63
N ASN A 158 1.91 -14.43 26.82
CA ASN A 158 1.29 -15.01 28.02
C ASN A 158 -0.22 -14.70 28.03
N HIS A 159 -1.04 -15.57 27.44
CA HIS A 159 -2.49 -15.39 27.43
C HIS A 159 -3.08 -15.62 28.83
N ARG A 160 -3.88 -14.65 29.31
CA ARG A 160 -4.61 -14.74 30.59
C ARG A 160 -5.64 -15.87 30.61
N THR A 161 -6.34 -16.07 29.49
CA THR A 161 -7.25 -17.20 29.27
C THR A 161 -6.78 -17.98 28.04
N LYS A 162 -6.56 -19.28 28.23
CA LYS A 162 -6.18 -20.22 27.16
C LYS A 162 -7.36 -21.14 26.89
N TYR A 163 -7.96 -20.99 25.71
CA TYR A 163 -9.08 -21.82 25.24
C TYR A 163 -8.59 -23.09 24.52
N ALA A 164 -7.37 -23.04 23.96
CA ALA A 164 -6.71 -24.16 23.28
C ALA A 164 -5.18 -24.07 23.44
N GLU A 165 -4.45 -25.09 22.99
CA GLU A 165 -2.99 -25.02 22.87
C GLU A 165 -2.57 -23.91 21.92
N CYS A 166 -1.46 -23.24 22.24
CA CYS A 166 -1.02 -22.08 21.49
C CYS A 166 -0.45 -22.49 20.13
N GLN A 167 -1.23 -22.25 19.08
CA GLN A 167 -0.83 -22.53 17.70
C GLN A 167 -1.06 -21.28 16.83
N ASN A 168 -0.11 -21.03 15.94
CA ASN A 168 -0.14 -19.97 14.94
C ASN A 168 -0.41 -20.57 13.56
N GLU A 169 -0.95 -19.78 12.63
CA GLU A 169 -1.21 -20.19 11.24
C GLU A 169 -2.14 -21.42 11.11
N VAL A 170 -3.17 -21.49 11.95
CA VAL A 170 -4.13 -22.59 11.99
C VAL A 170 -5.51 -22.22 11.45
N VAL A 171 -6.22 -23.24 10.99
CA VAL A 171 -7.67 -23.22 10.72
C VAL A 171 -8.37 -23.77 11.95
N TYR A 172 -9.43 -23.10 12.39
CA TYR A 172 -10.19 -23.47 13.58
C TYR A 172 -11.69 -23.48 13.32
N SER A 173 -12.43 -24.19 14.17
CA SER A 173 -13.87 -24.27 14.15
C SER A 173 -14.48 -23.87 15.50
N ILE A 174 -15.57 -23.10 15.49
CA ILE A 174 -16.34 -22.74 16.68
C ILE A 174 -17.76 -23.29 16.50
N PRO A 175 -18.21 -24.24 17.34
CA PRO A 175 -19.59 -24.70 17.34
C PRO A 175 -20.51 -23.59 17.89
N LEU A 176 -21.59 -23.29 17.17
CA LEU A 176 -22.60 -22.32 17.56
C LEU A 176 -23.81 -23.02 18.22
N SER A 177 -24.56 -22.31 19.05
CA SER A 177 -25.76 -22.81 19.74
C SER A 177 -26.83 -23.36 18.77
N CYS A 178 -26.86 -22.84 17.54
CA CYS A 178 -27.76 -23.30 16.48
C CYS A 178 -27.28 -24.57 15.73
N LYS A 179 -26.31 -25.32 16.29
CA LYS A 179 -25.68 -26.53 15.70
C LYS A 179 -24.93 -26.28 14.38
N LYS A 180 -24.74 -25.02 13.98
CA LYS A 180 -23.87 -24.64 12.86
C LYS A 180 -22.45 -24.40 13.36
N VAL A 181 -21.48 -24.44 12.46
CA VAL A 181 -20.05 -24.27 12.78
C VAL A 181 -19.49 -23.08 12.03
N TYR A 182 -18.81 -22.18 12.74
CA TYR A 182 -17.99 -21.14 12.13
C TYR A 182 -16.58 -21.68 11.91
N VAL A 183 -16.09 -21.63 10.68
CA VAL A 183 -14.71 -22.02 10.35
C VAL A 183 -13.93 -20.78 9.96
N GLY A 184 -12.82 -20.55 10.66
CA GLY A 184 -11.96 -19.38 10.46
C GLY A 184 -10.50 -19.78 10.28
N GLN A 185 -9.72 -18.90 9.65
CA GLN A 185 -8.26 -19.03 9.57
C GLN A 185 -7.59 -17.86 10.29
N THR A 186 -6.44 -18.11 10.92
CA THR A 186 -5.67 -17.05 11.58
C THR A 186 -4.17 -17.25 11.45
N GLY A 187 -3.46 -16.18 11.09
CA GLY A 187 -2.00 -16.12 11.20
C GLY A 187 -1.49 -15.78 12.61
N ARG A 188 -2.36 -15.31 13.51
CA ARG A 188 -2.05 -15.05 14.93
C ARG A 188 -2.47 -16.24 15.80
N CYS A 189 -1.97 -16.30 17.04
CA CYS A 189 -2.30 -17.36 18.00
C CYS A 189 -3.81 -17.56 18.15
N ILE A 190 -4.22 -18.83 18.16
CA ILE A 190 -5.62 -19.23 18.28
C ILE A 190 -6.30 -18.65 19.53
N ASN A 191 -5.58 -18.51 20.64
CA ASN A 191 -6.14 -17.98 21.90
C ASN A 191 -6.50 -16.49 21.83
N ASP A 192 -5.78 -15.70 21.04
CA ASP A 192 -6.14 -14.29 20.83
C ASP A 192 -7.40 -14.19 19.97
N ARG A 193 -7.54 -15.06 18.97
CA ARG A 193 -8.75 -15.14 18.15
C ARG A 193 -9.95 -15.65 18.92
N ALA A 194 -9.78 -16.70 19.72
CA ALA A 194 -10.83 -17.24 20.56
C ALA A 194 -11.36 -16.19 21.54
N ARG A 195 -10.48 -15.34 22.09
CA ARG A 195 -10.88 -14.22 22.95
C ARG A 195 -11.70 -13.16 22.22
N GLU A 196 -11.35 -12.83 20.97
CA GLU A 196 -12.13 -11.89 20.14
C GLU A 196 -13.57 -12.37 19.89
N HIS A 197 -13.77 -13.70 19.90
CA HIS A 197 -15.07 -14.34 19.74
C HIS A 197 -15.74 -14.77 21.05
N ALA A 198 -15.07 -14.61 22.20
CA ALA A 198 -15.64 -14.95 23.48
C ALA A 198 -16.77 -13.95 23.80
N PRO A 199 -17.94 -14.43 24.27
CA PRO A 199 -18.99 -13.54 24.73
C PRO A 199 -18.47 -12.70 25.92
N HIS A 200 -18.75 -11.40 25.89
CA HIS A 200 -18.47 -10.48 26.99
C HIS A 200 -19.43 -10.71 28.16
#